data_AF-A0A1E7HMS0-F1
#
_entry.id   AF-A0A1E7HMS0-F1
#
_cell.length_a   1.000
_cell.length_b   1.000
_cell.length_c   1.000
_cell.angle_alpha   90.00
_cell.angle_beta   90.00
_cell.angle_gamma   90.00
#
_symmetry.space_group_name_H-M   'P 1'
#
loop_
_entity.id
_entity.type
_entity.pdbx_description
1 polymer ?
#
loop_
_entity_poly.entity_id
_entity_poly.type
_entity_poly.pdbx_seq_one_letter_code
_entity_poly.pdbx_strand_id
1 'polypeptide(L)'
;ETHLDMVRAGIAIYGLYPSDDVNKRRIVLKPAMTLKSKIVHLKKVPPGFKVSYGSTYQSPKSTTIASIPVGYADGFNRLLSSRGHMLVRGRRAPIVGRVCMDQTMLDVGHISDVNLEDEVVIFGRQGDGFITVDEIAASLNTINYEIVSALTARVPIIYPKLS
;
A
#
# COMPACT_ATOMS: atom_id res chain seq x y z
N GLU A 1 6.69 37.16 0.10
CA GLU A 1 8.06 36.78 0.49
C GLU A 1 8.00 36.05 1.83
N THR A 2 8.21 34.73 1.84
CA THR A 2 8.22 33.91 3.08
C THR A 2 9.53 33.15 3.27
N HIS A 3 10.51 33.36 2.39
CA HIS A 3 11.74 32.56 2.37
C HIS A 3 12.81 33.02 3.36
N LEU A 4 12.69 34.22 3.97
CA LEU A 4 13.56 34.80 5.01
C LEU A 4 15.02 34.30 4.92
N ASP A 5 15.64 33.93 6.04
CA ASP A 5 17.02 33.42 6.09
C ASP A 5 17.10 31.89 5.93
N MET A 6 16.00 31.16 6.20
CA MET A 6 15.95 29.70 6.14
C MET A 6 14.54 29.18 5.89
N VAL A 7 14.43 28.11 5.11
CA VAL A 7 13.18 27.38 4.84
C VAL A 7 13.19 25.99 5.46
N ARG A 8 12.03 25.53 5.95
CA ARG A 8 11.86 24.18 6.53
C ARG A 8 11.16 23.26 5.53
N ALA A 9 11.93 22.67 4.63
CA ALA A 9 11.41 21.65 3.72
C ALA A 9 11.17 20.35 4.52
N GLY A 10 9.90 20.00 4.74
CA GLY A 10 9.51 18.74 5.40
C GLY A 10 9.18 17.66 4.37
N ILE A 11 7.89 17.48 4.10
CA ILE A 11 7.34 16.44 3.22
C ILE A 11 7.95 16.42 1.81
N ALA A 12 8.36 17.58 1.31
CA ALA A 12 8.98 17.74 0.01
C ALA A 12 10.33 17.01 -0.09
N ILE A 13 11.08 16.87 1.01
CA ILE A 13 12.33 16.08 1.05
C ILE A 13 12.05 14.60 0.77
N TYR A 14 10.87 14.10 1.18
CA TYR A 14 10.44 12.72 0.92
C TYR A 14 9.80 12.55 -0.47
N GLY A 15 9.81 13.61 -1.30
CA GLY A 15 9.28 13.58 -2.65
C GLY A 15 7.75 13.64 -2.72
N LEU A 16 7.11 14.20 -1.71
CA LEU A 16 5.66 14.32 -1.58
C LEU A 16 5.24 15.79 -1.54
N TYR A 17 4.12 16.13 -2.17
CA TYR A 17 3.60 17.50 -2.18
C TYR A 17 2.79 17.78 -0.90
N PRO A 18 2.82 19.01 -0.35
CA PRO A 18 2.09 19.34 0.88
C PRO A 18 0.57 19.46 0.71
N SER A 19 0.09 19.75 -0.51
CA SER A 19 -1.33 19.78 -0.87
C SER A 19 -1.49 19.73 -2.39
N ASP A 20 -2.74 19.66 -2.88
CA ASP A 20 -3.04 19.77 -4.32
C ASP A 20 -3.03 21.21 -4.86
N ASP A 21 -3.07 22.21 -3.97
CA ASP A 21 -3.07 23.63 -4.35
C ASP A 21 -1.71 24.14 -4.83
N VAL A 22 -0.64 23.36 -4.62
CA VAL A 22 0.71 23.75 -5.04
C VAL A 22 0.90 23.53 -6.53
N ASN A 23 1.67 24.41 -7.17
CA ASN A 23 2.02 24.26 -8.57
C ASN A 23 3.06 23.14 -8.77
N LYS A 24 2.57 21.91 -8.98
CA LYS A 24 3.40 20.71 -9.22
C LYS A 24 4.27 20.78 -10.49
N ARG A 25 4.06 21.76 -11.38
CA ARG A 25 4.89 21.97 -12.58
C ARG A 25 6.19 22.73 -12.29
N ARG A 26 6.26 23.47 -11.19
CA ARG A 26 7.46 24.23 -10.82
C ARG A 26 8.61 23.32 -10.38
N ILE A 27 8.28 22.25 -9.67
CA ILE A 27 9.24 21.28 -9.14
C ILE A 27 8.60 19.91 -9.26
N VAL A 28 9.29 18.99 -9.93
CA VAL A 28 8.89 17.59 -10.02
C VAL A 28 9.51 16.85 -8.84
N LEU A 29 8.68 16.46 -7.88
CA LEU A 29 9.11 15.66 -6.73
C LEU A 29 9.07 14.18 -7.07
N LYS A 30 10.09 13.44 -6.62
CA LYS A 30 10.19 11.99 -6.81
C LYS A 30 10.03 11.30 -5.45
N PRO A 31 8.95 10.53 -5.23
CA PRO A 31 8.74 9.83 -3.97
C PRO A 31 9.95 8.98 -3.57
N ALA A 32 10.42 9.18 -2.34
CA ALA A 32 11.63 8.54 -1.83
C ALA A 32 11.37 7.17 -1.18
N MET A 33 10.12 6.87 -0.83
CA MET A 33 9.74 5.67 -0.08
C MET A 33 8.89 4.72 -0.94
N THR A 34 9.11 3.42 -0.76
CA THR A 34 8.25 2.35 -1.29
C THR A 34 8.07 1.33 -0.17
N LEU A 35 6.82 1.00 0.16
CA LEU A 35 6.51 -0.02 1.15
C LEU A 35 6.18 -1.33 0.46
N LYS A 36 6.90 -2.38 0.84
CA LYS A 36 6.80 -3.69 0.22
C LYS A 36 6.56 -4.77 1.27
N SER A 37 5.97 -5.86 0.82
CA SER A 37 5.84 -7.12 1.53
C SER A 37 5.95 -8.26 0.51
N LYS A 38 5.51 -9.46 0.87
CA LYS A 38 5.54 -10.64 0.00
C LYS A 38 4.36 -11.56 0.27
N ILE A 39 4.08 -12.45 -0.67
CA ILE A 39 3.05 -13.48 -0.48
C ILE A 39 3.61 -14.60 0.41
N VAL A 40 2.99 -14.83 1.57
CA VAL A 40 3.40 -15.94 2.48
C VAL A 40 2.48 -17.15 2.40
N HIS A 41 1.30 -17.00 1.80
CA HIS A 41 0.37 -18.11 1.58
C HIS A 41 -0.50 -17.85 0.36
N LEU A 42 -0.82 -18.92 -0.38
CA LEU A 42 -1.77 -18.92 -1.49
C LEU A 42 -2.78 -20.03 -1.31
N LYS A 43 -4.06 -19.72 -1.50
CA LYS A 43 -5.14 -20.68 -1.41
C LYS A 43 -6.16 -20.50 -2.52
N LYS A 44 -6.39 -21.54 -3.31
CA LYS A 44 -7.54 -21.62 -4.21
C LYS A 44 -8.80 -21.85 -3.36
N VAL A 45 -9.83 -21.04 -3.60
CA VAL A 45 -11.09 -21.10 -2.85
C VAL A 45 -12.27 -21.18 -3.81
N PRO A 46 -13.33 -21.94 -3.46
CA PRO A 46 -14.57 -21.97 -4.25
C PRO A 46 -15.36 -20.66 -4.10
N PRO A 47 -16.44 -20.47 -4.87
CA PRO A 47 -17.43 -19.43 -4.59
C PRO A 47 -18.01 -19.64 -3.18
N GLY A 48 -18.40 -18.57 -2.50
CA GLY A 48 -19.00 -18.62 -1.18
C GLY A 48 -17.98 -18.73 -0.02
N PHE A 49 -16.68 -18.75 -0.30
CA PHE A 49 -15.63 -18.83 0.72
C PHE A 49 -15.51 -17.51 1.48
N LYS A 50 -15.59 -17.58 2.82
CA LYS A 50 -15.54 -16.41 3.70
C LYS A 50 -14.11 -16.07 4.07
N VAL A 51 -13.74 -14.78 4.04
CA VAL A 51 -12.37 -14.32 4.30
C VAL A 51 -12.31 -13.36 5.48
N SER A 52 -11.30 -13.58 6.33
CA SER A 52 -10.95 -12.74 7.49
C SER A 52 -12.06 -12.63 8.56
N TYR A 53 -11.83 -11.81 9.58
CA TYR A 53 -12.68 -11.68 10.76
C TYR A 53 -14.08 -11.19 10.44
N GLY A 54 -15.06 -11.82 11.08
CA GLY A 54 -16.48 -11.52 10.92
C GLY A 54 -17.03 -11.78 9.52
N SER A 55 -16.28 -12.48 8.66
CA SER A 55 -16.74 -12.93 7.34
C SER A 55 -17.34 -11.81 6.48
N THR A 56 -16.76 -10.61 6.56
CA THR A 56 -17.24 -9.42 5.83
C THR A 56 -17.03 -9.50 4.32
N TYR A 57 -16.25 -10.47 3.86
CA TYR A 57 -16.09 -10.78 2.45
C TYR A 57 -16.42 -12.24 2.21
N GLN A 58 -17.12 -12.49 1.11
CA GLN A 58 -17.41 -13.81 0.59
C GLN A 58 -17.05 -13.83 -0.89
N SER A 59 -16.27 -14.82 -1.33
CA SER A 59 -15.82 -14.91 -2.72
C SER A 59 -17.03 -15.09 -3.66
N PRO A 60 -17.21 -14.21 -4.67
CA PRO A 60 -18.34 -14.33 -5.59
C PRO A 60 -18.15 -15.46 -6.62
N LYS A 61 -16.92 -15.91 -6.82
CA LYS A 61 -16.51 -16.95 -7.76
C LYS A 61 -15.30 -17.71 -7.22
N SER A 62 -14.94 -18.81 -7.88
CA SER A 62 -13.67 -19.49 -7.63
C SER A 62 -12.51 -18.51 -7.87
N THR A 63 -11.62 -18.37 -6.90
CA THR A 63 -10.49 -17.45 -6.99
C THR A 63 -9.29 -17.94 -6.17
N THR A 64 -8.18 -17.21 -6.21
CA THR A 64 -7.01 -17.44 -5.37
C THR A 64 -6.84 -16.29 -4.39
N ILE A 65 -6.74 -16.62 -3.10
CA ILE A 65 -6.48 -15.66 -2.04
C ILE A 65 -5.02 -15.75 -1.62
N ALA A 66 -4.36 -14.59 -1.57
CA ALA A 66 -3.01 -14.44 -1.06
C ALA A 66 -3.04 -13.85 0.36
N SER A 67 -2.23 -14.37 1.27
CA SER A 67 -1.98 -13.75 2.59
C SER A 67 -0.66 -12.98 2.57
N ILE A 68 -0.71 -11.74 3.03
CA ILE A 68 0.42 -10.81 3.07
C ILE A 68 0.72 -10.47 4.53
N PRO A 69 1.98 -10.57 5.00
CA PRO A 69 2.38 -10.24 6.37
C PRO A 69 2.51 -8.72 6.53
N VAL A 70 1.38 -8.03 6.53
CA VAL A 70 1.25 -6.62 6.86
C VAL A 70 -0.13 -6.38 7.46
N GLY A 71 -0.19 -5.67 8.57
CA GLY A 71 -1.44 -5.34 9.24
C GLY A 71 -1.39 -4.00 9.97
N TYR A 72 -2.44 -3.71 10.73
CA TYR A 72 -2.58 -2.40 11.36
C TYR A 72 -1.54 -2.13 12.45
N ALA A 73 -0.89 -3.14 13.03
CA ALA A 73 0.22 -2.93 13.96
C ALA A 73 1.51 -2.47 13.27
N ASP A 74 1.60 -2.63 11.95
CA ASP A 74 2.71 -2.13 11.13
C ASP A 74 2.46 -0.70 10.62
N GLY A 75 1.30 -0.11 10.94
CA GLY A 75 0.85 1.20 10.43
C GLY A 75 -0.09 1.11 9.23
N PHE A 76 -0.45 -0.10 8.77
CA PHE A 76 -1.36 -0.27 7.63
C PHE A 76 -2.82 -0.10 8.04
N ASN A 77 -3.42 1.04 7.69
CA ASN A 77 -4.70 1.47 8.26
C ASN A 77 -5.84 0.45 8.03
N ARG A 78 -6.52 0.08 9.12
CA ARG A 78 -7.62 -0.89 9.10
C ARG A 78 -8.81 -0.46 8.24
N LEU A 79 -9.01 0.84 8.00
CA LEU A 79 -10.07 1.37 7.13
C LEU A 79 -9.89 1.00 5.65
N LEU A 80 -8.74 0.46 5.26
CA LEU A 80 -8.50 -0.13 3.93
C LEU A 80 -9.15 -1.51 3.74
N SER A 81 -9.74 -2.09 4.79
CA SER A 81 -10.50 -3.35 4.74
C SER A 81 -11.54 -3.33 3.61
N SER A 82 -11.42 -4.24 2.65
CA SER A 82 -12.27 -4.33 1.45
C SER A 82 -12.38 -3.05 0.61
N ARG A 83 -11.44 -2.11 0.74
CA ARG A 83 -11.46 -0.80 0.05
C ARG A 83 -10.16 -0.48 -0.67
N GLY A 84 -9.03 -0.97 -0.18
CA GLY A 84 -7.72 -0.75 -0.78
C GLY A 84 -7.29 -1.88 -1.72
N HIS A 85 -6.11 -1.69 -2.29
CA HIS A 85 -5.43 -2.65 -3.16
C HIS A 85 -3.92 -2.56 -2.94
N MET A 86 -3.22 -3.61 -3.34
CA MET A 86 -1.75 -3.64 -3.43
C MET A 86 -1.35 -4.05 -4.85
N LEU A 87 -0.11 -3.84 -5.25
CA LEU A 87 0.40 -4.37 -6.51
C LEU A 87 1.00 -5.76 -6.29
N VAL A 88 0.59 -6.70 -7.15
CA VAL A 88 1.18 -8.03 -7.28
C VAL A 88 1.48 -8.22 -8.76
N ARG A 89 2.75 -8.48 -9.11
CA ARG A 89 3.23 -8.58 -10.51
C ARG A 89 2.78 -7.39 -11.38
N GLY A 90 2.82 -6.19 -10.81
CA GLY A 90 2.43 -4.93 -11.46
C GLY A 90 0.93 -4.70 -11.62
N ARG A 91 0.08 -5.62 -11.15
CA ARG A 91 -1.37 -5.51 -11.22
C ARG A 91 -1.98 -5.24 -9.85
N ARG A 92 -3.04 -4.44 -9.82
CA ARG A 92 -3.79 -4.14 -8.59
C ARG A 92 -4.58 -5.37 -8.15
N ALA A 93 -4.29 -5.85 -6.95
CA ALA A 93 -5.00 -6.91 -6.25
C ALA A 93 -5.82 -6.29 -5.10
N PRO A 94 -7.16 -6.40 -5.11
CA PRO A 94 -7.99 -5.80 -4.07
C PRO A 94 -7.80 -6.53 -2.73
N ILE A 95 -7.83 -5.76 -1.65
CA ILE A 95 -7.92 -6.29 -0.29
C ILE A 95 -9.30 -6.90 -0.11
N VAL A 96 -9.36 -8.11 0.45
CA VAL A 96 -10.61 -8.82 0.69
C VAL A 96 -10.77 -9.19 2.15
N GLY A 97 -11.88 -8.74 2.74
CA GLY A 97 -12.13 -8.89 4.16
C GLY A 97 -11.39 -7.83 4.98
N ARG A 98 -11.24 -8.11 6.27
CA ARG A 98 -10.62 -7.16 7.21
C ARG A 98 -9.10 -7.25 7.21
N VAL A 99 -8.46 -6.09 7.29
CA VAL A 99 -7.06 -5.96 7.69
C VAL A 99 -6.94 -6.41 9.14
N CYS A 100 -6.08 -7.40 9.40
CA CYS A 100 -5.78 -7.93 10.73
C CYS A 100 -4.59 -7.20 11.35
N MET A 101 -4.19 -7.59 12.57
CA MET A 101 -3.06 -6.97 13.27
C MET A 101 -1.76 -7.07 12.48
N ASP A 102 -1.50 -8.26 11.92
CA ASP A 102 -0.21 -8.60 11.29
C ASP A 102 -0.36 -9.09 9.84
N GLN A 103 -1.60 -9.23 9.34
CA GLN A 103 -1.85 -9.83 8.04
C GLN A 103 -3.01 -9.17 7.28
N THR A 104 -2.92 -9.21 5.96
CA THR A 104 -3.95 -8.74 5.02
C THR A 104 -4.13 -9.77 3.92
N MET A 105 -5.37 -9.99 3.47
CA MET A 105 -5.68 -10.90 2.37
C MET A 105 -5.98 -10.14 1.09
N LEU A 106 -5.44 -10.62 -0.03
CA LEU A 106 -5.68 -10.10 -1.37
C LEU A 106 -6.37 -11.15 -2.24
N ASP A 107 -7.30 -10.72 -3.08
CA ASP A 107 -7.78 -11.56 -4.18
C ASP A 107 -6.84 -11.38 -5.38
N VAL A 108 -6.16 -12.45 -5.77
CA VAL A 108 -5.16 -12.47 -6.83
C VAL A 108 -5.56 -13.37 -8.00
N GLY A 109 -6.80 -13.89 -8.03
CA GLY A 109 -7.22 -14.89 -9.02
C GLY A 109 -7.24 -14.39 -10.47
N HIS A 110 -7.23 -13.07 -10.70
CA HIS A 110 -7.16 -12.44 -12.03
C HIS A 110 -5.72 -12.14 -12.48
N ILE A 111 -4.71 -12.44 -11.66
CA ILE A 111 -3.30 -12.19 -11.95
C ILE A 111 -2.65 -13.53 -12.30
N SER A 112 -2.01 -13.60 -13.46
CA SER A 112 -1.33 -14.83 -13.91
C SER A 112 -0.01 -15.03 -13.17
N ASP A 113 0.37 -16.30 -13.00
CA ASP A 113 1.68 -16.72 -12.50
C ASP A 113 2.07 -16.15 -11.13
N VAL A 114 1.08 -15.99 -10.24
CA VAL A 114 1.29 -15.59 -8.85
C VAL A 114 1.84 -16.75 -8.04
N ASN A 115 2.97 -16.53 -7.38
CA ASN A 115 3.68 -17.54 -6.59
C ASN A 115 3.89 -17.10 -5.14
N LEU A 116 4.22 -18.06 -4.27
CA LEU A 116 4.74 -17.72 -2.94
C LEU A 116 6.01 -16.87 -3.08
N GLU A 117 6.23 -15.99 -2.11
CA GLU A 117 7.35 -15.05 -2.05
C GLU A 117 7.35 -13.96 -3.14
N ASP A 118 6.34 -13.92 -4.04
CA ASP A 118 6.18 -12.81 -4.97
C ASP A 118 6.10 -11.48 -4.19
N GLU A 119 6.83 -10.48 -4.67
CA GLU A 119 6.84 -9.13 -4.11
C GLU A 119 5.44 -8.51 -4.20
N VAL A 120 5.01 -7.91 -3.10
CA VAL A 120 3.78 -7.12 -3.02
C VAL A 120 4.13 -5.68 -2.69
N VAL A 121 3.73 -4.73 -3.54
CA VAL A 121 3.96 -3.30 -3.29
C VAL A 121 2.68 -2.68 -2.73
N ILE A 122 2.76 -2.18 -1.50
CA ILE A 122 1.65 -1.55 -0.78
C ILE A 122 1.47 -0.10 -1.27
N PHE A 123 2.57 0.64 -1.34
CA PHE A 123 2.66 1.90 -2.08
C PHE A 123 4.03 2.04 -2.73
N GLY A 124 4.09 2.72 -3.87
CA GLY A 124 5.25 2.80 -4.74
C GLY A 124 5.01 2.09 -6.07
N ARG A 125 6.10 1.78 -6.78
CA ARG A 125 6.07 1.27 -8.17
C ARG A 125 6.41 -0.22 -8.22
N GLN A 126 5.69 -0.95 -9.08
CA GLN A 126 6.00 -2.32 -9.47
C GLN A 126 5.73 -2.50 -10.97
N GLY A 127 6.79 -2.63 -11.77
CA GLY A 127 6.66 -2.54 -13.23
C GLY A 127 5.97 -1.24 -13.66
N ASP A 128 4.94 -1.36 -14.49
CA ASP A 128 4.12 -0.23 -14.94
C ASP A 128 3.08 0.20 -13.89
N GLY A 129 2.80 -0.65 -12.89
CA GLY A 129 1.87 -0.34 -11.81
C GLY A 129 2.46 0.66 -10.82
N PHE A 130 1.62 1.59 -10.35
CA PHE A 130 1.98 2.56 -9.33
C PHE A 130 0.79 2.80 -8.38
N ILE A 131 1.05 2.77 -7.07
CA ILE A 131 0.12 3.20 -6.03
C ILE A 131 0.77 4.37 -5.31
N THR A 132 0.14 5.54 -5.34
CA THR A 132 0.68 6.72 -4.67
C THR A 132 0.29 6.74 -3.20
N VAL A 133 1.09 7.40 -2.38
CA VAL A 133 0.73 7.68 -0.98
C VAL A 133 -0.53 8.57 -0.92
N ASP A 134 -0.64 9.56 -1.82
CA ASP A 134 -1.79 10.46 -1.91
C ASP A 134 -3.09 9.71 -2.22
N GLU A 135 -3.04 8.69 -3.06
CA GLU A 135 -4.20 7.84 -3.38
C GLU A 135 -4.71 7.08 -2.14
N ILE A 136 -3.79 6.52 -1.34
CA ILE A 136 -4.14 5.87 -0.07
C ILE A 136 -4.72 6.90 0.90
N ALA A 137 -4.07 8.06 1.04
CA ALA A 137 -4.53 9.14 1.90
C ALA A 137 -5.96 9.60 1.56
N ALA A 138 -6.23 9.81 0.27
CA ALA A 138 -7.56 10.18 -0.22
C ALA A 138 -8.62 9.13 0.12
N SER A 139 -8.30 7.82 -0.03
CA SER A 139 -9.23 6.74 0.32
C SER A 139 -9.57 6.69 1.82
N LEU A 140 -8.67 7.21 2.65
CA LEU A 140 -8.77 7.29 4.11
C LEU A 140 -9.26 8.65 4.61
N ASN A 141 -9.53 9.59 3.70
CA ASN A 141 -9.89 10.96 4.02
C ASN A 141 -8.86 11.66 4.92
N THR A 142 -7.58 11.49 4.58
CA THR A 142 -6.43 12.11 5.26
C THR A 142 -5.40 12.62 4.25
N ILE A 143 -4.22 13.01 4.71
CA ILE A 143 -3.09 13.53 3.96
C ILE A 143 -1.92 12.54 3.90
N ASN A 144 -1.06 12.69 2.89
CA ASN A 144 0.09 11.81 2.68
C ASN A 144 1.07 11.75 3.87
N TYR A 145 1.17 12.83 4.65
CA TYR A 145 1.96 12.90 5.87
C TYR A 145 1.61 11.76 6.83
N GLU A 146 0.32 11.57 7.13
CA GLU A 146 -0.13 10.56 8.08
C GLU A 146 0.17 9.15 7.58
N ILE A 147 0.09 8.92 6.28
CA ILE A 147 0.34 7.59 5.70
C ILE A 147 1.81 7.18 5.88
N VAL A 148 2.76 8.07 5.56
CA VAL A 148 4.19 7.74 5.68
C VAL A 148 4.69 7.79 7.11
N SER A 149 4.09 8.63 7.98
CA SER A 149 4.48 8.72 9.38
C SER A 149 3.84 7.65 10.28
N ALA A 150 2.80 6.96 9.82
CA ALA A 150 2.12 5.91 10.59
C ALA A 150 2.91 4.60 10.70
N LEU A 151 3.95 4.40 9.89
CA LEU A 151 4.76 3.18 9.92
C LEU A 151 5.43 3.01 11.28
N THR A 152 5.27 1.83 11.87
CA THR A 152 5.80 1.54 13.21
C THR A 152 7.21 0.97 13.13
N ALA A 153 7.90 0.90 14.28
CA ALA A 153 9.24 0.32 14.38
C ALA A 153 9.31 -1.18 14.01
N ARG A 154 8.18 -1.86 13.83
CA ARG A 154 8.10 -3.24 13.33
C ARG A 154 8.49 -3.35 11.85
N VAL A 155 8.37 -2.26 11.09
CA VAL A 155 8.69 -2.23 9.66
C VAL A 155 10.17 -1.87 9.49
N PRO A 156 11.03 -2.80 9.04
CA PRO A 156 12.44 -2.50 8.84
C PRO A 156 12.62 -1.53 7.67
N ILE A 157 13.48 -0.53 7.86
CA ILE A 157 13.82 0.44 6.82
C ILE A 157 15.10 -0.02 6.12
N ILE A 158 15.03 -0.15 4.80
CA ILE A 158 16.18 -0.47 3.95
C ILE A 158 16.53 0.78 3.15
N TYR A 159 17.75 1.28 3.35
CA TYR A 159 18.31 2.35 2.55
C TYR A 159 19.10 1.75 1.38
N PRO A 160 18.62 1.87 0.13
CA PRO A 160 19.40 1.43 -1.02
C PRO A 160 20.68 2.25 -1.10
N LYS A 161 21.80 1.61 -1.47
CA LYS A 161 23.01 2.36 -1.81
C LYS A 161 22.67 3.30 -2.97
N LEU A 162 23.04 4.57 -2.82
CA LEU A 162 23.00 5.52 -3.93
C LEU A 162 23.89 4.94 -5.04
N SER A 163 23.28 4.56 -6.16
CA SER A 163 23.97 4.21 -7.40
C SER A 163 24.46 5.47 -8.09
#